data_AF-A0A929XWN1-F1
#
_entry.id   AF-A0A929XWN1-F1
#
_cell.length_a   1.000
_cell.length_b   1.000
_cell.length_c   1.000
_cell.angle_alpha   90.00
_cell.angle_beta   90.00
_cell.angle_gamma   90.00
#
_symmetry.space_group_name_H-M   'P 1'
#
loop_
_entity.id
_entity.type
_entity.pdbx_description
1 polymer ?
#
loop_
_entity_poly.entity_id
_entity_poly.type
_entity_poly.pdbx_seq_one_letter_code
_entity_poly.pdbx_strand_id
1 'polypeptide(L)'
;MNTKSLDIKKLLLDNGIIIVLLLLVLFTGIMKDNFFSANNLKNVLVNVAPRVIIAFGVSACLITKGTDLSAGRLVGLSACIAGTLLQNKDYANKMFPNLGDMNIFLVLLISVAICAVFGFINGVVVAH
;
A
#
# COMPACT_ATOMS: atom_id res chain seq x y z
N MET A 1 -13.91 35.66 -32.33
CA MET A 1 -14.26 34.66 -31.30
C MET A 1 -13.77 33.32 -31.82
N ASN A 2 -12.54 32.93 -31.46
CA ASN A 2 -11.83 31.82 -32.10
C ASN A 2 -12.30 30.49 -31.49
N THR A 3 -13.02 29.68 -32.25
CA THR A 3 -13.46 28.34 -31.86
C THR A 3 -12.23 27.45 -31.73
N LYS A 4 -11.75 27.24 -30.51
CA LYS A 4 -10.80 26.17 -30.20
C LYS A 4 -11.45 24.85 -30.62
N SER A 5 -11.04 24.30 -31.76
CA SER A 5 -11.28 22.90 -32.07
C SER A 5 -10.66 22.10 -30.92
N LEU A 6 -11.50 21.43 -30.13
CA LEU A 6 -11.03 20.48 -29.14
C LEU A 6 -10.25 19.40 -29.91
N ASP A 7 -8.93 19.43 -29.78
CA ASP A 7 -8.05 18.49 -30.46
C ASP A 7 -8.15 17.16 -29.70
N ILE A 8 -9.18 16.37 -30.06
CA ILE A 8 -9.60 15.14 -29.37
C ILE A 8 -8.41 14.17 -29.24
N LYS A 9 -7.49 14.16 -30.22
CA LYS A 9 -6.26 13.35 -30.19
C LYS A 9 -5.29 13.79 -29.10
N LYS A 10 -5.09 15.10 -28.90
CA LYS A 10 -4.25 15.61 -27.79
C LYS A 10 -4.89 15.33 -26.44
N LEU A 11 -6.20 15.53 -26.31
CA LEU A 11 -6.93 15.21 -25.07
C LEU A 11 -6.85 13.72 -24.71
N LEU A 12 -6.90 12.83 -25.71
CA LEU A 12 -6.75 11.37 -25.53
C LEU A 12 -5.33 10.97 -25.12
N LEU A 13 -4.32 11.60 -25.69
CA LEU A 13 -2.92 11.28 -25.40
C LEU A 13 -2.47 11.87 -24.05
N ASP A 14 -2.85 13.12 -23.75
CA ASP A 14 -2.47 13.81 -22.51
C ASP A 14 -3.16 13.20 -21.28
N ASN A 15 -4.39 12.67 -21.43
CA ASN A 15 -5.15 12.05 -20.35
C ASN A 15 -5.30 10.52 -20.52
N GLY A 16 -4.42 9.86 -21.28
CA GLY A 16 -4.57 8.46 -21.65
C GLY A 16 -4.78 7.53 -20.46
N ILE A 17 -4.03 7.70 -19.37
CA ILE A 17 -4.17 6.90 -18.15
C ILE A 17 -5.56 7.09 -17.52
N ILE A 18 -6.04 8.33 -17.42
CA ILE A 18 -7.35 8.64 -16.82
C ILE A 18 -8.48 8.00 -17.65
N ILE A 19 -8.37 8.10 -18.98
CA ILE A 19 -9.36 7.55 -19.92
C ILE A 19 -9.38 6.01 -19.84
N VAL A 20 -8.21 5.37 -19.81
CA VAL A 20 -8.10 3.91 -19.63
C VAL A 20 -8.68 3.48 -18.28
N LEU A 21 -8.43 4.24 -17.21
CA LEU A 21 -8.98 3.94 -15.89
C LEU A 21 -10.52 4.02 -15.88
N LEU A 22 -11.08 5.07 -16.49
CA LEU A 22 -12.52 5.27 -16.62
C LEU A 22 -13.18 4.14 -17.42
N LEU A 23 -12.58 3.76 -18.54
CA LEU A 23 -13.06 2.63 -19.35
C LEU A 23 -13.04 1.33 -18.56
N LEU A 24 -11.97 1.09 -17.79
CA LEU A 24 -11.84 -0.11 -16.98
C LEU A 24 -12.91 -0.16 -15.88
N VAL A 25 -13.15 0.96 -15.19
CA VAL A 25 -14.21 1.08 -14.17
C VAL A 25 -15.60 0.84 -14.76
N LEU A 26 -15.92 1.45 -15.91
CA LEU A 26 -17.19 1.25 -16.61
C LEU A 26 -17.36 -0.21 -17.04
N PHE A 27 -16.33 -0.80 -17.65
CA PHE A 27 -16.34 -2.19 -18.09
C PHE A 27 -16.57 -3.14 -16.91
N THR A 28 -15.82 -2.99 -15.81
CA THR A 28 -16.00 -3.82 -14.61
C THR A 28 -17.35 -3.57 -13.93
N GLY A 29 -17.87 -2.34 -14.00
CA GLY A 29 -19.18 -1.97 -13.46
C GLY A 29 -20.35 -2.64 -14.19
N ILE A 30 -20.24 -2.82 -15.51
CA ILE A 30 -21.25 -3.53 -16.32
C ILE A 30 -21.11 -5.05 -16.16
N MET A 31 -19.88 -5.58 -16.09
CA MET A 31 -19.65 -7.02 -15.97
C MET A 31 -19.95 -7.59 -14.58
N LYS A 32 -19.99 -6.75 -13.54
CA LYS A 32 -20.16 -7.17 -12.15
C LYS A 32 -21.21 -6.35 -11.42
N ASP A 33 -22.35 -6.99 -11.15
CA ASP A 33 -23.51 -6.40 -10.46
C ASP A 33 -23.17 -5.85 -9.07
N ASN A 34 -22.19 -6.46 -8.39
CA ASN A 34 -21.74 -6.04 -7.06
C ASN A 34 -20.65 -4.96 -7.07
N PHE A 35 -20.19 -4.51 -8.24
CA PHE A 35 -19.05 -3.60 -8.34
C PHE A 35 -19.29 -2.27 -7.60
N PHE A 36 -20.47 -1.68 -7.81
CA PHE A 36 -20.87 -0.42 -7.16
C PHE A 36 -21.49 -0.62 -5.76
N SER A 37 -21.49 -1.83 -5.21
CA SER A 37 -21.99 -2.08 -3.86
C SER A 37 -21.07 -1.42 -2.81
N ALA A 38 -21.68 -0.85 -1.76
CA ALA A 38 -20.95 -0.26 -0.63
C ALA A 38 -20.01 -1.27 0.07
N ASN A 39 -20.35 -2.56 0.06
CA ASN A 39 -19.50 -3.60 0.63
C ASN A 39 -18.26 -3.85 -0.23
N ASN A 40 -18.41 -3.89 -1.55
CA ASN A 40 -17.28 -4.01 -2.47
C ASN A 40 -16.37 -2.79 -2.37
N LEU A 41 -16.94 -1.58 -2.31
CA LEU A 41 -16.18 -0.36 -2.11
C LEU A 41 -15.38 -0.39 -0.81
N LYS A 42 -15.99 -0.78 0.32
CA LYS A 42 -15.29 -0.94 1.61
C LYS A 42 -14.15 -1.95 1.50
N ASN A 43 -14.39 -3.10 0.89
CA ASN A 43 -13.37 -4.13 0.73
C ASN A 43 -12.18 -3.63 -0.12
N VAL A 44 -12.46 -2.94 -1.23
CA VAL A 44 -11.41 -2.33 -2.06
C VAL A 44 -10.65 -1.27 -1.27
N LEU A 45 -11.34 -0.39 -0.55
CA LEU A 45 -10.71 0.65 0.27
C LEU A 45 -9.80 0.06 1.35
N VAL A 46 -10.23 -0.98 2.07
CA VAL A 46 -9.42 -1.67 3.09
C VAL A 46 -8.16 -2.30 2.48
N ASN A 47 -8.25 -2.86 1.27
CA ASN A 47 -7.09 -3.44 0.58
C ASN A 47 -6.14 -2.38 0.00
N VAL A 48 -6.67 -1.21 -0.38
CA VAL A 48 -5.89 -0.09 -0.95
C VAL A 48 -5.27 0.78 0.15
N ALA A 49 -5.89 0.88 1.33
CA ALA A 49 -5.44 1.75 2.42
C ALA A 49 -3.96 1.52 2.81
N PRO A 50 -3.46 0.29 3.01
CA PRO A 50 -2.04 0.07 3.31
C PRO A 50 -1.12 0.58 2.20
N ARG A 51 -1.50 0.41 0.93
CA ARG A 51 -0.71 0.83 -0.24
C ARG A 51 -0.59 2.35 -0.31
N VAL A 52 -1.68 3.05 -0.01
CA VAL A 52 -1.73 4.51 0.03
C VAL A 52 -0.85 5.06 1.16
N ILE A 53 -0.91 4.46 2.35
CA ILE A 53 -0.05 4.84 3.49
C ILE A 53 1.44 4.70 3.12
N ILE A 54 1.81 3.59 2.47
CA ILE A 54 3.19 3.36 2.01
C ILE A 54 3.60 4.38 0.94
N ALA A 55 2.72 4.64 -0.04
CA ALA A 55 2.99 5.61 -1.10
C ALA A 55 3.24 7.01 -0.53
N PHE A 56 2.47 7.43 0.47
CA PHE A 56 2.71 8.69 1.17
C PHE A 56 4.05 8.71 1.91
N GLY A 57 4.45 7.62 2.56
CA GLY A 57 5.78 7.52 3.19
C GLY A 57 6.94 7.63 2.18
N VAL A 58 6.85 6.93 1.04
CA VAL A 58 7.88 6.92 0.00
C VAL A 58 7.94 8.23 -0.79
N SER A 59 6.86 9.01 -0.81
CA SER A 59 6.81 10.29 -1.54
C SER A 59 7.92 11.27 -1.13
N ALA A 60 8.30 11.31 0.15
CA ALA A 60 9.39 12.14 0.65
C ALA A 60 10.75 11.75 0.04
N CYS A 61 11.02 10.43 -0.09
CA CYS A 61 12.24 9.92 -0.71
C CYS A 61 12.28 10.24 -2.22
N LEU A 62 11.14 10.11 -2.91
CA LEU A 62 11.02 10.44 -4.33
C LEU A 62 11.30 11.92 -4.62
N ILE A 63 10.85 12.83 -3.74
CA ILE A 63 11.13 14.27 -3.88
C ILE A 63 12.65 14.54 -3.81
N THR A 64 13.37 13.82 -2.95
CA THR A 64 14.84 13.91 -2.84
C THR A 64 15.60 13.20 -3.98
N LYS A 65 14.91 12.82 -5.07
CA LYS A 65 15.44 12.05 -6.23
C LYS A 65 15.95 10.64 -5.87
N GLY A 66 15.68 10.16 -4.65
CA GLY A 66 15.99 8.79 -4.24
C GLY A 66 14.85 7.84 -4.62
N THR A 67 15.17 6.72 -5.27
CA THR A 67 14.18 5.65 -5.51
C THR A 67 14.22 4.67 -4.34
N ASP A 68 13.30 4.79 -3.38
CA ASP A 68 13.18 3.81 -2.30
C ASP A 68 12.30 2.63 -2.69
N LEU A 69 12.93 1.59 -3.27
CA LEU A 69 12.27 0.30 -3.55
C LEU A 69 12.19 -0.61 -2.31
N SER A 70 12.80 -0.20 -1.19
CA SER A 70 12.90 -1.02 0.03
C SER A 70 11.64 -0.96 0.91
N ALA A 71 10.81 0.07 0.75
CA ALA A 71 9.60 0.26 1.55
C ALA A 71 8.65 -0.95 1.54
N GLY A 72 8.46 -1.61 0.40
CA GLY A 72 7.64 -2.82 0.31
C GLY A 72 8.20 -4.00 1.11
N ARG A 73 9.53 -4.11 1.21
CA ARG A 73 10.21 -5.16 1.98
C ARG A 73 10.09 -4.90 3.48
N LEU A 74 10.20 -3.65 3.91
CA LEU A 74 10.01 -3.26 5.31
C LEU A 74 8.59 -3.56 5.80
N VAL A 75 7.58 -3.33 4.96
CA VAL A 75 6.19 -3.69 5.27
C VAL A 75 6.02 -5.20 5.38
N GLY A 76 6.61 -5.98 4.48
CA GLY A 76 6.62 -7.44 4.56
C GLY A 76 7.26 -7.94 5.87
N LEU A 77 8.42 -7.39 6.24
CA LEU A 77 9.09 -7.70 7.51
C LEU A 77 8.19 -7.36 8.71
N SER A 78 7.56 -6.17 8.72
CA SER A 78 6.65 -5.75 9.79
C SER A 78 5.46 -6.71 9.94
N ALA A 79 4.95 -7.23 8.83
CA ALA A 79 3.85 -8.18 8.80
C ALA A 79 4.26 -9.56 9.34
N CYS A 80 5.46 -10.03 8.99
CA CYS A 80 6.02 -11.26 9.57
C CYS A 80 6.20 -11.12 11.09
N ILE A 81 6.83 -10.04 11.56
CA ILE A 81 7.03 -9.80 12.99
C ILE A 81 5.69 -9.75 13.74
N ALA A 82 4.73 -8.97 13.24
CA ALA A 82 3.42 -8.85 13.86
C ALA A 82 2.67 -10.19 13.88
N GLY A 83 2.66 -10.94 12.77
CA GLY A 83 1.99 -12.23 12.69
C GLY A 83 2.62 -13.30 13.59
N THR A 84 3.94 -13.29 13.73
CA THR A 84 4.65 -14.23 14.59
C THR A 84 4.44 -13.92 16.08
N LEU A 85 4.41 -12.64 16.47
CA LEU A 85 4.25 -12.22 17.87
C LEU A 85 2.79 -12.19 18.35
N LEU A 86 1.82 -11.98 17.45
CA LEU A 86 0.37 -12.01 17.73
C LEU A 86 -0.28 -13.35 17.34
N GLN A 87 0.49 -14.43 17.31
CA GLN A 87 -0.02 -15.76 17.02
C GLN A 87 -1.07 -16.20 18.05
N ASN A 88 -2.08 -16.95 17.58
CA ASN A 88 -3.18 -17.38 18.43
C ASN A 88 -2.76 -18.52 19.37
N LYS A 89 -3.27 -18.52 20.61
CA LYS A 89 -2.96 -19.56 21.61
C LYS A 89 -3.40 -20.97 21.22
N ASP A 90 -4.40 -21.10 20.38
CA ASP A 90 -4.91 -22.40 19.92
C ASP A 90 -4.32 -22.84 18.57
N TYR A 91 -3.34 -22.10 18.04
CA TYR A 91 -2.74 -22.42 16.75
C TYR A 91 -1.82 -23.64 16.88
N ALA A 92 -2.00 -24.66 16.04
CA ALA A 92 -1.24 -25.91 16.13
C ALA A 92 0.24 -25.74 15.73
N ASN A 93 0.52 -24.87 14.76
CA ASN A 93 1.87 -24.61 14.23
C ASN A 93 2.41 -23.26 14.72
N LYS A 94 2.52 -23.09 16.05
CA LYS A 94 3.08 -21.85 16.63
C LYS A 94 4.55 -21.73 16.27
N MET A 95 4.96 -20.53 15.86
CA MET A 95 6.38 -20.24 15.68
C MET A 95 7.11 -20.11 17.03
N PHE A 96 6.42 -19.59 18.04
CA PHE A 96 6.93 -19.49 19.41
C PHE A 96 6.00 -20.22 20.40
N PRO A 97 6.20 -21.51 20.69
CA PRO A 97 5.26 -22.32 21.47
C PRO A 97 4.96 -21.77 22.89
N ASN A 98 5.94 -21.09 23.50
CA ASN A 98 5.84 -20.54 24.86
C ASN A 98 5.44 -19.05 24.92
N LEU A 99 5.14 -18.42 23.79
CA LEU A 99 4.68 -17.03 23.77
C LEU A 99 3.20 -17.00 24.18
N GLY A 100 2.88 -16.31 25.28
CA GLY A 100 1.51 -15.99 25.66
C GLY A 100 0.89 -14.90 24.78
N ASP A 101 -0.30 -14.44 25.16
CA ASP A 101 -0.92 -13.29 24.47
C ASP A 101 -0.09 -12.05 24.74
N MET A 102 0.52 -11.51 23.69
CA MET A 102 1.22 -10.24 23.76
C MET A 102 0.25 -9.08 23.54
N ASN A 103 0.48 -7.97 24.24
CA ASN A 103 -0.30 -6.75 24.01
C ASN A 103 0.00 -6.21 22.60
N ILE A 104 -1.07 -5.90 21.83
CA ILE A 104 -0.98 -5.34 20.48
C ILE A 104 -0.11 -4.09 20.43
N PHE A 105 -0.21 -3.20 21.42
CA PHE A 105 0.60 -1.99 21.48
C PHE A 105 2.10 -2.29 21.63
N LEU A 106 2.44 -3.34 22.39
CA LEU A 106 3.83 -3.76 22.57
C LEU A 106 4.40 -4.32 21.25
N VAL A 107 3.65 -5.17 20.56
CA VAL A 107 4.05 -5.75 19.27
C VAL A 107 4.22 -4.66 18.21
N LEU A 108 3.31 -3.67 18.18
CA LEU A 108 3.43 -2.50 17.30
C LEU A 108 4.75 -1.77 17.56
N LEU A 109 5.07 -1.51 18.82
CA LEU A 109 6.27 -0.76 19.20
C LEU A 109 7.56 -1.51 18.84
N ILE A 110 7.58 -2.84 19.03
CA ILE A 110 8.69 -3.71 18.60
C ILE A 110 8.83 -3.68 17.07
N SER A 111 7.73 -3.82 16.34
CA SER A 111 7.73 -3.80 14.87
C SER A 111 8.24 -2.46 14.33
N VAL A 112 7.76 -1.34 14.89
CA VAL A 112 8.23 0.01 14.54
C VAL A 112 9.72 0.17 14.84
N ALA A 113 10.20 -0.27 16.01
CA ALA A 113 11.61 -0.16 16.37
C ALA A 113 12.51 -0.93 15.40
N ILE A 114 12.16 -2.18 15.05
CA ILE A 114 12.92 -2.98 14.11
C ILE A 114 12.89 -2.36 12.71
N CYS A 115 11.70 -1.96 12.22
CA CYS A 115 11.57 -1.31 10.92
C CYS A 115 12.29 0.04 10.86
N ALA A 116 12.38 0.79 11.96
CA ALA A 116 13.12 2.05 12.02
C ALA A 116 14.63 1.83 11.86
N VAL A 117 15.20 0.78 12.44
CA VAL A 117 16.63 0.44 12.28
C VAL A 117 16.93 0.11 10.81
N PHE A 118 16.16 -0.78 10.19
CA PHE A 118 16.36 -1.11 8.79
C PHE A 118 16.03 0.05 7.84
N GLY A 119 15.03 0.85 8.16
CA GLY A 119 14.68 2.07 7.42
C GLY A 119 15.79 3.12 7.49
N PHE A 120 16.42 3.28 8.65
CA PHE A 120 17.57 4.17 8.80
C PHE A 120 18.76 3.71 7.94
N ILE A 121 19.09 2.42 7.96
CA ILE A 121 20.15 1.85 7.11
C ILE A 121 19.85 2.11 5.62
N ASN A 122 18.62 1.84 5.17
CA ASN A 122 18.23 2.09 3.78
C ASN A 122 18.29 3.59 3.44
N GLY A 123 17.86 4.46 4.36
CA GLY A 123 17.93 5.90 4.18
C GLY A 123 19.37 6.41 4.02
N VAL A 124 20.31 5.90 4.82
CA VAL A 124 21.74 6.24 4.69
C VAL A 124 22.31 5.79 3.35
N VAL A 125 21.94 4.58 2.87
CA VAL A 125 22.40 4.05 1.58
C VAL A 125 21.81 4.83 0.40
N VAL A 126 20.58 5.33 0.49
CA VAL A 126 19.95 6.13 -0.58
C VAL A 126 20.48 7.57 -0.60
N ALA A 127 20.92 8.08 0.56
CA ALA A 127 21.45 9.44 0.68
C ALA A 127 22.91 9.60 0.19
N HIS A 128 23.63 8.50 -0.03
CA HIS A 128 25.01 8.47 -0.53
C HIS A 128 25.10 7.79 -1.88
#